data_AF-A0A354P5S7-F1
#
_entry.id   AF-A0A354P5S7-F1
#
_cell.length_a   1.000
_cell.length_b   1.000
_cell.length_c   1.000
_cell.angle_alpha   90.00
_cell.angle_beta   90.00
_cell.angle_gamma   90.00
#
_symmetry.space_group_name_H-M   'P 1'
#
loop_
_entity.id
_entity.type
_entity.pdbx_description
1 polymer ?
#
loop_
_entity_poly.entity_id
_entity_poly.type
_entity_poly.pdbx_seq_one_letter_code
_entity_poly.pdbx_strand_id
1 'polypeptide(L)'
;MPDSYFRALLIDRGPTQHAAVFLGVWSAVILLLKRSKLKIQRRALTHPVIPENYEFVLSSRTADQVIRNIHAIAEDPDRFIVFNRILVALSNLKNLGRVGDVDDILRSLAERDESAHQTSFATLGGFLWAIPVLGFIGTVLGLASAIGNFSSLLDQQADVSAIVGSLKEVTGGLSTAFETTLLALVIALVIQLWMTAQKKAEEVFLDDSQEYCLKQVVSRIRILPFEQLGE
;
A
#
# COMPACT_ATOMS: atom_id res chain seq x y z
N MET A 1 6.99 -35.43 -4.33
CA MET A 1 5.81 -35.32 -3.44
C MET A 1 5.90 -34.13 -2.43
N PRO A 2 6.28 -32.89 -2.83
CA PRO A 2 6.17 -31.71 -1.95
C PRO A 2 4.78 -31.04 -2.00
N ASP A 3 4.04 -31.18 -3.10
CA ASP A 3 2.76 -30.46 -3.30
C ASP A 3 1.65 -30.87 -2.33
N SER A 4 1.64 -32.13 -1.87
CA SER A 4 0.67 -32.62 -0.88
C SER A 4 0.92 -32.05 0.52
N TYR A 5 2.19 -31.89 0.91
CA TYR A 5 2.55 -31.32 2.22
C TYR A 5 2.29 -29.82 2.28
N PHE A 6 2.63 -29.06 1.23
CA PHE A 6 2.32 -27.63 1.18
C PHE A 6 0.81 -27.35 1.15
N ARG A 7 0.02 -28.16 0.43
CA ARG A 7 -1.44 -28.02 0.45
C ARG A 7 -2.03 -28.38 1.81
N ALA A 8 -1.57 -29.47 2.43
CA ALA A 8 -2.00 -29.84 3.77
C ALA A 8 -1.62 -28.78 4.82
N LEU A 9 -0.42 -28.19 4.70
CA LEU A 9 0.03 -27.11 5.57
C LEU A 9 -0.76 -25.82 5.36
N LEU A 10 -1.30 -25.55 4.17
CA LEU A 10 -2.09 -24.34 3.90
C LEU A 10 -3.59 -24.51 4.18
N ILE A 11 -4.13 -25.72 4.04
CA ILE A 11 -5.58 -25.95 3.98
C ILE A 11 -6.07 -26.89 5.10
N ASP A 12 -5.30 -27.86 5.59
CA ASP A 12 -5.89 -28.98 6.33
C ASP A 12 -5.73 -28.93 7.87
N ARG A 13 -5.36 -27.77 8.44
CA ARG A 13 -4.93 -27.68 9.87
C ARG A 13 -5.81 -26.79 10.76
N GLY A 14 -6.87 -26.17 10.23
CA GLY A 14 -7.92 -25.52 11.04
C GLY A 14 -8.46 -24.18 10.50
N PRO A 15 -9.56 -23.67 11.08
CA PRO A 15 -10.26 -22.46 10.63
C PRO A 15 -9.41 -21.18 10.73
N THR A 16 -8.57 -21.08 11.76
CA THR A 16 -7.67 -19.92 11.97
C THR A 16 -6.61 -19.82 10.88
N GLN A 17 -6.15 -20.95 10.36
CA GLN A 17 -5.17 -21.01 9.30
C GLN A 17 -5.74 -20.52 7.97
N HIS A 18 -6.96 -20.94 7.62
CA HIS A 18 -7.64 -20.44 6.43
C HIS A 18 -7.80 -18.92 6.47
N ALA A 19 -8.18 -18.37 7.63
CA ALA A 19 -8.30 -16.93 7.83
C ALA A 19 -6.94 -16.21 7.64
N ALA A 20 -5.86 -16.74 8.21
CA ALA A 20 -4.51 -16.16 8.06
C ALA A 20 -4.03 -16.18 6.60
N VAL A 21 -4.22 -17.30 5.89
CA VAL A 21 -3.86 -17.43 4.46
C VAL A 21 -4.71 -16.48 3.61
N PHE A 22 -6.02 -16.39 3.88
CA PHE A 22 -6.93 -15.49 3.17
C PHE A 22 -6.49 -14.02 3.32
N LEU A 23 -6.19 -13.57 4.55
CA LEU A 23 -5.68 -12.23 4.79
C LEU A 23 -4.32 -11.99 4.11
N GLY A 24 -3.45 -13.00 4.07
CA GLY A 24 -2.18 -12.95 3.35
C GLY A 24 -2.36 -12.76 1.84
N VAL A 25 -3.24 -13.55 1.23
CA VAL A 25 -3.57 -13.44 -0.21
C VAL A 25 -4.23 -12.11 -0.52
N TRP A 26 -5.18 -11.66 0.30
CA TRP A 26 -5.82 -10.36 0.11
C TRP A 26 -4.79 -9.22 0.20
N SER A 27 -3.88 -9.27 1.18
CA SER A 27 -2.78 -8.31 1.29
C SER A 27 -1.91 -8.31 0.04
N ALA A 28 -1.56 -9.48 -0.49
CA ALA A 28 -0.79 -9.60 -1.73
C ALA A 28 -1.52 -9.01 -2.93
N VAL A 29 -2.83 -9.22 -3.07
CA VAL A 29 -3.64 -8.63 -4.13
C VAL A 29 -3.64 -7.10 -4.05
N ILE A 30 -3.85 -6.52 -2.85
CA ILE A 30 -3.81 -5.07 -2.66
C ILE A 30 -2.43 -4.51 -3.05
N LEU A 31 -1.34 -5.16 -2.62
CA LEU A 31 0.02 -4.74 -2.95
C LEU A 31 0.31 -4.84 -4.46
N LEU A 32 -0.19 -5.87 -5.15
CA LEU A 32 -0.05 -6.00 -6.61
C LEU A 32 -0.81 -4.90 -7.36
N LEU A 33 -2.03 -4.58 -6.93
CA LEU A 33 -2.83 -3.50 -7.52
C LEU A 33 -2.14 -2.15 -7.32
N LYS A 34 -1.65 -1.87 -6.11
CA LYS A 34 -0.87 -0.67 -5.80
C LYS A 34 0.40 -0.57 -6.65
N ARG A 35 1.15 -1.67 -6.79
CA ARG A 35 2.37 -1.71 -7.62
C ARG A 35 2.07 -1.47 -9.10
N SER A 36 0.96 -2.00 -9.60
CA SER A 36 0.52 -1.78 -10.99
C SER A 36 0.09 -0.34 -11.21
N LYS A 37 -0.68 0.24 -10.28
CA LYS A 37 -1.08 1.65 -10.29
C LYS A 37 0.15 2.57 -10.27
N LEU A 38 1.12 2.31 -9.39
CA LEU A 38 2.36 3.09 -9.30
C LEU A 38 3.15 3.06 -10.62
N LYS A 39 3.28 1.88 -11.26
CA LYS A 39 3.95 1.76 -12.56
C LYS A 39 3.26 2.61 -13.65
N ILE A 40 1.93 2.64 -13.67
CA ILE A 40 1.16 3.45 -14.62
C ILE A 40 1.37 4.94 -14.32
N GLN A 41 1.27 5.35 -13.05
CA GLN A 41 1.48 6.74 -12.65
C GLN A 41 2.90 7.23 -12.95
N ARG A 42 3.91 6.39 -12.79
CA ARG A 42 5.30 6.76 -13.08
C ARG A 42 5.54 7.10 -14.56
N ARG A 43 4.74 6.55 -15.48
CA ARG A 43 4.80 6.92 -16.90
C ARG A 43 4.32 8.37 -17.16
N ALA A 44 3.49 8.93 -16.28
CA ALA A 44 3.06 10.32 -16.41
C ALA A 44 4.24 11.30 -16.22
N LEU A 45 5.22 10.95 -15.39
CA LEU A 45 6.42 11.77 -15.16
C LEU A 45 7.31 11.90 -16.41
N THR A 46 7.22 10.96 -17.36
CA THR A 46 8.05 10.98 -18.58
C THR A 46 7.50 11.88 -19.68
N HIS A 47 6.25 12.36 -19.56
CA HIS A 47 5.65 13.21 -20.56
C HIS A 47 5.92 14.68 -20.21
N PRO A 48 6.63 15.45 -21.04
CA PRO A 48 6.76 16.90 -20.86
C PRO A 48 5.41 17.56 -21.12
N VAL A 49 4.78 18.04 -20.05
CA VAL A 49 3.47 18.70 -20.10
C VAL A 49 3.58 20.14 -20.66
N ILE A 50 4.74 20.77 -20.46
CA ILE A 50 5.02 22.13 -20.91
C ILE A 50 5.86 22.06 -22.20
N PRO A 51 5.52 22.86 -23.24
CA PRO A 51 6.30 22.91 -24.48
C PRO A 51 7.78 23.23 -24.21
N GLU A 52 8.71 22.52 -24.85
CA GLU A 52 10.16 22.67 -24.64
C GLU A 52 10.75 23.99 -25.18
N ASN A 53 9.93 24.92 -25.67
CA ASN A 53 10.40 26.21 -26.13
C ASN A 53 11.03 26.99 -24.96
N TYR A 54 12.31 27.34 -25.10
CA TYR A 54 13.08 28.10 -24.10
C TYR A 54 12.46 29.47 -23.75
N GLU A 55 11.59 30.01 -24.60
CA GLU A 55 10.87 31.27 -24.37
C GLU A 55 9.46 31.10 -23.76
N PHE A 56 9.02 29.86 -23.50
CA PHE A 56 7.70 29.65 -22.92
C PHE A 56 7.66 30.12 -21.46
N VAL A 57 6.90 31.19 -21.22
CA VAL A 57 6.63 31.75 -19.90
C VAL A 57 5.24 31.31 -19.44
N LEU A 58 5.17 30.73 -18.25
CA LEU A 58 3.90 30.41 -17.62
C LEU A 58 3.28 31.70 -17.07
N SER A 59 2.12 32.06 -17.62
CA SER A 59 1.31 33.23 -17.24
C SER A 59 -0.17 32.83 -17.25
N SER A 60 -1.04 33.68 -16.70
CA SER A 60 -2.49 33.44 -16.73
C SER A 60 -3.04 33.21 -18.15
N ARG A 61 -2.41 33.81 -19.18
CA ARG A 61 -2.78 33.63 -20.60
C ARG A 61 -2.30 32.32 -21.21
N THR A 62 -1.12 31.84 -20.80
CA THR A 62 -0.53 30.60 -21.34
C THR A 62 -0.92 29.36 -20.54
N ALA A 63 -1.46 29.51 -19.32
CA ALA A 63 -1.98 28.43 -18.49
C ALA A 63 -3.06 27.60 -19.22
N ASP A 64 -3.97 28.25 -19.96
CA ASP A 64 -5.02 27.54 -20.72
C ASP A 64 -4.43 26.63 -21.82
N GLN A 65 -3.26 26.98 -22.39
CA GLN A 65 -2.56 26.14 -23.36
C GLN A 65 -2.03 24.86 -22.68
N VAL A 66 -1.47 24.99 -21.47
CA VAL A 66 -0.93 23.86 -20.72
C VAL A 66 -2.06 22.94 -20.24
N ILE A 67 -3.17 23.50 -19.76
CA ILE A 67 -4.36 22.74 -19.37
C ILE A 67 -4.89 21.92 -20.57
N ARG A 68 -4.96 22.51 -21.76
CA ARG A 68 -5.36 21.79 -22.98
C ARG A 68 -4.37 20.69 -23.36
N ASN A 69 -3.06 20.93 -23.24
CA ASN A 69 -2.05 19.91 -23.51
C ASN A 69 -2.19 18.71 -22.56
N ILE A 70 -2.48 18.95 -21.27
CA ILE A 70 -2.72 17.88 -20.29
C ILE A 70 -3.90 17.01 -20.69
N HIS A 71 -5.04 17.62 -21.06
CA HIS A 71 -6.24 16.90 -21.51
C HIS A 71 -6.04 16.19 -22.86
N ALA A 72 -5.09 16.65 -23.69
CA ALA A 72 -4.73 15.96 -24.92
C ALA A 72 -3.83 14.73 -24.68
N ILE A 73 -3.07 14.72 -23.58
CA ILE A 73 -2.19 13.61 -23.20
C ILE A 73 -2.97 12.52 -22.44
N ALA A 74 -3.92 12.93 -21.59
CA ALA A 74 -4.69 12.02 -20.74
C ALA A 74 -6.19 12.34 -20.82
N GLU A 75 -7.00 11.30 -21.11
CA GLU A 75 -8.46 11.40 -21.17
C GLU A 75 -9.07 11.72 -19.79
N ASP A 76 -8.43 11.26 -18.71
CA ASP A 76 -8.81 11.56 -17.31
C ASP A 76 -7.55 11.97 -16.51
N PRO A 77 -7.11 13.24 -16.61
CA PRO A 77 -5.90 13.74 -15.97
C PRO A 77 -5.94 13.70 -14.43
N ASP A 78 -7.13 13.84 -13.86
CA ASP A 78 -7.33 13.97 -12.42
C ASP A 78 -6.95 12.68 -11.66
N ARG A 79 -6.93 11.53 -12.37
CA ARG A 79 -6.46 10.24 -11.84
C ARG A 79 -4.94 10.16 -11.64
N PHE A 80 -4.18 11.05 -12.29
CA PHE A 80 -2.74 11.12 -12.19
C PHE A 80 -2.34 12.24 -11.23
N ILE A 81 -1.62 11.88 -10.16
CA ILE A 81 -1.22 12.84 -9.11
C ILE A 81 -0.51 14.06 -9.70
N VAL A 82 0.44 13.83 -10.61
CA VAL A 82 1.20 14.90 -11.27
C VAL A 82 0.30 15.84 -12.08
N PHE A 83 -0.58 15.30 -12.91
CA PHE A 83 -1.44 16.12 -13.77
C PHE A 83 -2.47 16.89 -12.96
N ASN A 84 -3.11 16.24 -11.98
CA ASN A 84 -4.03 16.89 -11.05
C ASN A 84 -3.36 18.05 -10.30
N ARG A 85 -2.14 17.85 -9.77
CA ARG A 85 -1.38 18.93 -9.10
C ARG A 85 -1.13 20.12 -10.03
N ILE A 86 -0.69 19.86 -11.26
CA ILE A 86 -0.43 20.92 -12.24
C ILE A 86 -1.74 21.63 -12.61
N LEU A 87 -2.83 20.91 -12.85
CA LEU A 87 -4.13 21.51 -13.19
C LEU A 87 -4.65 22.42 -12.08
N VAL A 88 -4.61 21.95 -10.83
CA VAL A 88 -5.03 22.76 -9.67
C VAL A 88 -4.13 23.99 -9.51
N ALA A 89 -2.82 23.83 -9.64
CA ALA A 89 -1.87 24.96 -9.59
C ALA A 89 -2.13 26.00 -10.68
N LEU A 90 -2.34 25.57 -11.93
CA LEU A 90 -2.63 26.46 -13.07
C LEU A 90 -3.97 27.16 -12.93
N SER A 91 -5.01 26.45 -12.48
CA SER A 91 -6.32 27.04 -12.23
C SER A 91 -6.25 28.13 -11.15
N ASN A 92 -5.43 27.92 -10.11
CA ASN A 92 -5.24 28.92 -9.06
C ASN A 92 -4.38 30.10 -9.53
N LEU A 93 -3.34 29.87 -10.34
CA LEU A 93 -2.56 30.94 -10.96
C LEU A 93 -3.46 31.87 -11.81
N LYS A 94 -4.44 31.29 -12.53
CA LYS A 94 -5.41 32.05 -13.32
C LYS A 94 -6.33 32.92 -12.48
N ASN A 95 -6.75 32.43 -11.32
CA ASN A 95 -7.73 33.10 -10.46
C ASN A 95 -7.09 34.12 -9.50
N LEU A 96 -5.89 33.84 -8.98
CA LEU A 96 -5.24 34.63 -7.91
C LEU A 96 -4.11 35.53 -8.44
N GLY A 97 -3.47 35.18 -9.56
CA GLY A 97 -2.44 36.00 -10.21
C GLY A 97 -1.11 36.16 -9.45
N ARG A 98 -0.94 35.53 -8.27
CA ARG A 98 0.27 35.60 -7.44
C ARG A 98 1.05 34.30 -7.48
N VAL A 99 2.34 34.40 -7.78
CA VAL A 99 3.26 33.26 -7.92
C VAL A 99 3.54 32.57 -6.57
N GLY A 100 3.63 33.35 -5.49
CA GLY A 100 3.85 32.82 -4.14
C GLY A 100 2.75 31.84 -3.72
N ASP A 101 1.49 32.22 -3.99
CA ASP A 101 0.30 31.41 -3.68
C ASP A 101 0.32 30.05 -4.42
N VAL A 102 1.00 29.95 -5.58
CA VAL A 102 1.09 28.69 -6.34
C VAL A 102 2.07 27.71 -5.70
N ASP A 103 3.21 28.17 -5.17
CA ASP A 103 4.16 27.29 -4.45
C ASP A 103 3.50 26.74 -3.18
N ASP A 104 2.82 27.59 -2.42
CA ASP A 104 2.10 27.20 -1.21
C ASP A 104 0.99 26.18 -1.50
N ILE A 105 0.24 26.36 -2.59
CA ILE A 105 -0.77 25.39 -3.04
C ILE A 105 -0.13 24.06 -3.43
N LEU A 106 0.95 24.07 -4.20
CA LEU A 106 1.66 22.84 -4.59
C LEU A 106 2.19 22.08 -3.37
N ARG A 107 2.73 22.78 -2.37
CA ARG A 107 3.14 22.18 -1.08
C ARG A 107 1.95 21.59 -0.33
N SER A 108 0.84 22.32 -0.23
CA SER A 108 -0.37 21.82 0.44
C SER A 108 -0.94 20.57 -0.23
N LEU A 109 -0.92 20.52 -1.58
CA LEU A 109 -1.31 19.33 -2.33
C LEU A 109 -0.35 18.16 -2.08
N ALA A 110 0.95 18.42 -1.99
CA ALA A 110 1.94 17.39 -1.67
C ALA A 110 1.71 16.77 -0.29
N GLU A 111 1.45 17.58 0.73
CA GLU A 111 1.12 17.11 2.08
C GLU A 111 -0.17 16.29 2.13
N ARG A 112 -1.18 16.70 1.36
CA ARG A 112 -2.45 15.95 1.24
C ARG A 112 -2.23 14.59 0.58
N ASP A 113 -1.45 14.53 -0.48
CA ASP A 113 -1.15 13.27 -1.17
C ASP A 113 -0.34 12.32 -0.29
N GLU A 114 0.61 12.84 0.49
CA GLU A 114 1.35 12.06 1.48
C GLU A 114 0.42 11.50 2.57
N SER A 115 -0.50 12.32 3.08
CA SER A 115 -1.50 11.89 4.05
C SER A 115 -2.43 10.81 3.48
N ALA A 116 -2.86 10.96 2.23
CA ALA A 116 -3.68 9.98 1.52
C ALA A 116 -2.90 8.67 1.25
N HIS A 117 -1.63 8.78 0.90
CA HIS A 117 -0.71 7.65 0.76
C HIS A 117 -0.61 6.86 2.06
N GLN A 118 -0.34 7.50 3.19
CA GLN A 118 -0.30 6.84 4.50
C GLN A 118 -1.62 6.14 4.85
N THR A 119 -2.74 6.83 4.64
CA THR A 119 -4.08 6.28 4.89
C THR A 119 -4.37 5.05 4.05
N SER A 120 -3.90 5.02 2.79
CA SER A 120 -4.14 3.88 1.88
C SER A 120 -3.49 2.56 2.34
N PHE A 121 -2.55 2.62 3.29
CA PHE A 121 -1.91 1.45 3.89
C PHE A 121 -2.55 1.02 5.22
N ALA A 122 -3.54 1.75 5.74
CA ALA A 122 -4.19 1.45 7.01
C ALA A 122 -4.82 0.05 7.03
N THR A 123 -5.53 -0.33 5.95
CA THR A 123 -6.13 -1.67 5.82
C THR A 123 -5.09 -2.78 5.84
N LEU A 124 -3.98 -2.60 5.12
CA LEU A 124 -2.86 -3.56 5.13
C LEU A 124 -2.27 -3.67 6.54
N GLY A 125 -2.07 -2.53 7.23
CA GLY A 125 -1.61 -2.52 8.63
C GLY A 125 -2.52 -3.34 9.56
N GLY A 126 -3.85 -3.22 9.39
CA GLY A 126 -4.82 -4.04 10.12
C GLY A 126 -4.68 -5.53 9.85
N PHE A 127 -4.46 -5.93 8.59
CA PHE A 127 -4.25 -7.33 8.24
C PHE A 127 -2.94 -7.89 8.81
N LEU A 128 -1.84 -7.12 8.74
CA LEU A 128 -0.56 -7.54 9.32
C LEU A 128 -0.63 -7.71 10.83
N TRP A 129 -1.46 -6.92 11.51
CA TRP A 129 -1.72 -7.12 12.94
C TRP A 129 -2.56 -8.38 13.19
N ALA A 130 -3.59 -8.62 12.37
CA ALA A 130 -4.51 -9.73 12.56
C ALA A 130 -3.88 -11.11 12.30
N ILE A 131 -2.98 -11.23 11.30
CA ILE A 131 -2.40 -12.53 10.90
C ILE A 131 -1.66 -13.22 12.07
N PRO A 132 -0.70 -12.58 12.77
CA PRO A 132 -0.02 -13.18 13.93
C PRO A 132 -0.99 -13.53 15.07
N VAL A 133 -2.00 -12.69 15.32
CA VAL A 133 -3.01 -12.93 16.35
C VAL A 133 -3.83 -14.18 16.02
N LEU A 134 -4.22 -14.36 14.75
CA LEU A 134 -4.91 -15.58 14.30
C LEU A 134 -4.03 -16.83 14.45
N GLY A 135 -2.73 -16.72 14.17
CA GLY A 135 -1.76 -17.78 14.44
C GLY A 135 -1.76 -18.15 15.93
N PHE A 136 -1.59 -17.16 16.81
CA PHE A 136 -1.61 -17.36 18.25
C PHE A 136 -2.92 -18.01 18.75
N ILE A 137 -4.08 -17.56 18.26
CA ILE A 137 -5.37 -18.19 18.55
C ILE A 137 -5.38 -19.66 18.10
N GLY A 138 -4.84 -19.95 16.91
CA GLY A 138 -4.66 -21.33 16.42
C GLY A 138 -3.85 -22.18 17.40
N THR A 139 -2.73 -21.66 17.91
CA THR A 139 -1.95 -22.39 18.93
C THR A 139 -2.71 -22.62 20.22
N VAL A 140 -3.42 -21.61 20.73
CA VAL A 140 -4.18 -21.73 21.98
C VAL A 140 -5.27 -22.79 21.85
N LEU A 141 -5.99 -22.82 20.73
CA LEU A 141 -7.01 -23.82 20.45
C LEU A 141 -6.41 -25.24 20.33
N GLY A 142 -5.30 -25.37 19.60
CA GLY A 142 -4.62 -26.66 19.43
C GLY A 142 -4.08 -27.21 20.76
N LEU A 143 -3.47 -26.33 21.59
CA LEU A 143 -3.00 -26.67 22.93
C LEU A 143 -4.15 -27.07 23.86
N ALA A 144 -5.23 -26.29 23.89
CA ALA A 144 -6.39 -26.57 24.73
C ALA A 144 -7.03 -27.92 24.37
N SER A 145 -7.19 -28.21 23.07
CA SER A 145 -7.71 -29.49 22.60
C SER A 145 -6.79 -30.66 22.95
N ALA A 146 -5.47 -30.49 22.77
CA ALA A 146 -4.50 -31.55 23.07
C ALA A 146 -4.50 -31.90 24.57
N ILE A 147 -4.53 -30.89 25.45
CA ILE A 147 -4.59 -31.09 26.92
C ILE A 147 -5.93 -31.71 27.33
N GLY A 148 -7.06 -31.23 26.77
CA GLY A 148 -8.38 -31.76 27.08
C GLY A 148 -8.53 -33.25 26.71
N ASN A 149 -8.07 -33.62 25.52
CA ASN A 149 -8.07 -35.02 25.07
C ASN A 149 -7.19 -35.88 25.97
N PHE A 150 -6.00 -35.40 26.32
CA PHE A 150 -5.10 -36.13 27.23
C PHE A 150 -5.75 -36.41 28.59
N SER A 151 -6.38 -35.38 29.20
CA SER A 151 -7.05 -35.52 30.50
C SER A 151 -8.19 -36.54 30.45
N SER A 152 -9.02 -36.49 29.41
CA SER A 152 -10.13 -37.44 29.25
C SER A 152 -9.65 -38.88 29.02
N LEU A 153 -8.52 -39.07 28.34
CA LEU A 153 -7.96 -40.40 28.08
C LEU A 153 -7.33 -40.99 29.34
N LEU A 154 -6.71 -40.17 30.19
CA LEU A 154 -6.19 -40.59 31.50
C LEU A 154 -7.30 -41.04 32.46
N ASP A 155 -8.45 -40.36 32.47
CA ASP A 155 -9.58 -40.73 33.33
C ASP A 155 -10.24 -42.06 32.92
N GLN A 156 -10.07 -42.49 31.66
CA GLN A 156 -10.75 -43.66 31.08
C GLN A 156 -9.87 -44.91 30.95
N GLN A 157 -8.54 -44.79 31.05
CA GLN A 157 -7.61 -45.87 30.69
C GLN A 157 -6.75 -46.33 31.87
N ALA A 158 -6.83 -47.62 32.21
CA ALA A 158 -5.98 -48.27 33.21
C ALA A 158 -4.71 -48.92 32.61
N ASP A 159 -4.56 -48.91 31.29
CA ASP A 159 -3.56 -49.69 30.57
C ASP A 159 -2.44 -48.80 29.98
N VAL A 160 -1.18 -49.14 30.27
CA VAL A 160 0.01 -48.33 29.95
C VAL A 160 0.22 -48.17 28.44
N SER A 161 -0.20 -49.17 27.64
CA SER A 161 -0.10 -49.13 26.18
C SER A 161 -1.00 -48.05 25.56
N ALA A 162 -2.17 -47.82 26.15
CA ALA A 162 -3.13 -46.83 25.70
C ALA A 162 -2.64 -45.40 26.01
N ILE A 163 -1.95 -45.21 27.13
CA ILE A 163 -1.29 -43.94 27.50
C ILE A 163 -0.24 -43.53 26.46
N VAL A 164 0.55 -44.47 25.92
CA VAL A 164 1.53 -44.18 24.85
C VAL A 164 0.85 -43.72 23.56
N GLY A 165 -0.30 -44.32 23.21
CA GLY A 165 -1.13 -43.88 22.09
C GLY A 165 -1.63 -42.45 22.26
N SER A 166 -2.19 -42.16 23.45
CA SER A 166 -2.68 -40.83 23.84
C SER A 166 -1.57 -39.76 23.77
N LEU A 167 -0.36 -40.07 24.23
CA LEU A 167 0.78 -39.16 24.13
C LEU A 167 1.18 -38.85 22.67
N LYS A 168 1.12 -39.84 21.77
CA LYS A 168 1.37 -39.61 20.34
C LYS A 168 0.32 -38.70 19.70
N GLU A 169 -0.94 -38.84 20.08
CA GLU A 169 -2.01 -37.98 19.57
C GLU A 169 -1.85 -36.53 20.04
N VAL A 170 -1.58 -36.34 21.33
CA VAL A 170 -1.36 -35.02 21.96
C VAL A 170 -0.16 -34.31 21.33
N THR A 171 0.95 -35.03 21.13
CA THR A 171 2.15 -34.47 20.48
C THR A 171 1.92 -34.13 19.01
N GLY A 172 1.08 -34.89 18.30
CA GLY A 172 0.65 -34.55 16.94
C GLY A 172 -0.22 -33.28 16.88
N GLY A 173 -1.17 -33.13 17.81
CA GLY A 173 -1.98 -31.92 17.96
C GLY A 173 -1.14 -30.69 18.29
N LEU A 174 -0.16 -30.84 19.19
CA LEU A 174 0.80 -29.80 19.54
C LEU A 174 1.66 -29.39 18.34
N SER A 175 2.16 -30.36 17.56
CA SER A 175 2.94 -30.09 16.36
C SER A 175 2.14 -29.28 15.34
N THR A 176 0.88 -29.66 15.13
CA THR A 176 -0.05 -28.94 14.26
C THR A 176 -0.26 -27.50 14.73
N ALA A 177 -0.47 -27.31 16.03
CA ALA A 177 -0.64 -25.99 16.63
C ALA A 177 0.56 -25.09 16.32
N PHE A 178 1.79 -25.55 16.56
CA PHE A 178 2.99 -24.76 16.26
C PHE A 178 3.16 -24.46 14.77
N GLU A 179 2.88 -25.43 13.88
CA GLU A 179 2.93 -25.23 12.43
C GLU A 179 1.99 -24.10 11.98
N THR A 180 0.77 -24.00 12.55
CA THR A 180 -0.20 -22.95 12.19
C THR A 180 0.31 -21.54 12.55
N THR A 181 0.95 -21.38 13.71
CA THR A 181 1.55 -20.10 14.11
C THR A 181 2.78 -19.77 13.29
N LEU A 182 3.65 -20.75 13.03
CA LEU A 182 4.82 -20.55 12.19
C LEU A 182 4.42 -20.05 10.80
N LEU A 183 3.41 -20.68 10.20
CA LEU A 183 2.88 -20.26 8.90
C LEU A 183 2.37 -18.82 8.94
N ALA A 184 1.55 -18.46 9.93
CA ALA A 184 1.00 -17.11 10.07
C ALA A 184 2.12 -16.06 10.20
N LEU A 185 3.15 -16.33 11.01
CA LEU A 185 4.29 -15.44 11.18
C LEU A 185 5.10 -15.27 9.89
N VAL A 186 5.33 -16.36 9.14
CA VAL A 186 6.02 -16.31 7.85
C VAL A 186 5.23 -15.48 6.83
N ILE A 187 3.91 -15.67 6.75
CA ILE A 187 3.04 -14.86 5.88
C ILE A 187 3.13 -13.38 6.26
N ALA A 188 2.96 -13.06 7.56
CA ALA A 188 3.04 -11.69 8.05
C ALA A 188 4.39 -11.04 7.72
N LEU A 189 5.50 -11.75 7.90
CA LEU A 189 6.84 -11.27 7.60
C LEU A 189 7.03 -10.98 6.11
N VAL A 190 6.62 -11.90 5.24
CA VAL A 190 6.74 -11.72 3.78
C VAL A 190 5.92 -10.52 3.31
N ILE A 191 4.68 -10.38 3.79
CA ILE A 191 3.83 -9.24 3.44
C ILE A 191 4.40 -7.94 4.02
N GLN A 192 4.95 -7.94 5.24
CA GLN A 192 5.58 -6.77 5.85
C GLN A 192 6.76 -6.26 5.01
N LEU A 193 7.64 -7.15 4.57
CA LEU A 193 8.78 -6.77 3.73
C LEU A 193 8.31 -6.18 2.39
N TRP A 194 7.31 -6.80 1.77
CA TRP A 194 6.75 -6.29 0.51
C TRP A 194 6.06 -4.94 0.70
N MET A 195 5.24 -4.79 1.75
CA MET A 195 4.59 -3.53 2.10
C MET A 195 5.60 -2.40 2.33
N THR A 196 6.69 -2.67 3.05
CA THR A 196 7.78 -1.69 3.26
C THR A 196 8.45 -1.28 1.94
N ALA A 197 8.75 -2.25 1.07
CA ALA A 197 9.32 -1.94 -0.25
C ALA A 197 8.35 -1.12 -1.13
N GLN A 198 7.05 -1.42 -1.06
CA GLN A 198 6.02 -0.70 -1.80
C GLN A 198 5.83 0.72 -1.28
N LYS A 199 5.79 0.93 0.05
CA LYS A 199 5.75 2.27 0.66
C LYS A 199 6.93 3.13 0.22
N LYS A 200 8.15 2.59 0.32
CA LYS A 200 9.36 3.29 -0.14
C LYS A 200 9.28 3.69 -1.61
N ALA A 201 8.74 2.82 -2.47
CA ALA A 201 8.60 3.13 -3.90
C ALA A 201 7.52 4.18 -4.18
N GLU A 202 6.43 4.21 -3.40
CA GLU A 202 5.39 5.23 -3.48
C GLU A 202 5.90 6.59 -2.95
N GLU A 203 6.64 6.62 -1.83
CA GLU A 203 7.29 7.84 -1.30
C GLU A 203 8.24 8.47 -2.31
N VAL A 204 9.17 7.68 -2.89
CA VAL A 204 10.08 8.17 -3.94
C VAL A 204 9.31 8.75 -5.13
N PHE A 205 8.18 8.15 -5.50
CA PHE A 205 7.35 8.68 -6.59
C PHE A 205 6.66 10.01 -6.22
N LEU A 206 6.23 10.19 -4.97
CA LEU A 206 5.66 11.45 -4.50
C LEU A 206 6.71 12.57 -4.50
N ASP A 207 7.95 12.26 -4.11
CA ASP A 207 9.09 13.18 -4.19
C ASP A 207 9.41 13.54 -5.66
N ASP A 208 9.54 12.53 -6.53
CA ASP A 208 9.75 12.72 -7.98
C ASP A 208 8.65 13.62 -8.59
N SER A 209 7.40 13.44 -8.15
CA SER A 209 6.24 14.23 -8.59
C SER A 209 6.30 15.67 -8.11
N GLN A 210 6.75 15.89 -6.87
CA GLN A 210 6.94 17.23 -6.33
C GLN A 210 8.03 17.97 -7.08
N GLU A 211 9.19 17.35 -7.28
CA GLU A 211 10.29 17.94 -8.04
C GLU A 211 9.86 18.26 -9.49
N TYR A 212 9.14 17.34 -10.14
CA TYR A 212 8.62 17.57 -11.48
C TYR A 212 7.68 18.79 -11.54
N CYS A 213 6.75 18.92 -10.59
CA CYS A 213 5.81 20.04 -10.54
C CYS A 213 6.54 21.37 -10.29
N LEU A 214 7.49 21.40 -9.36
CA LEU A 214 8.29 22.61 -9.07
C LEU A 214 9.13 23.02 -10.29
N LYS A 215 9.79 22.07 -10.95
CA LYS A 215 10.60 22.33 -12.14
C LYS A 215 9.75 22.82 -13.30
N GLN A 216 8.60 22.22 -13.56
CA GLN A 216 7.76 22.62 -14.69
C GLN A 216 7.00 23.92 -14.41
N VAL A 217 6.39 24.06 -13.23
CA VAL A 217 5.54 25.19 -12.90
C VAL A 217 6.37 26.35 -12.37
N VAL A 218 7.01 26.20 -11.22
CA VAL A 218 7.65 27.32 -10.49
C VAL A 218 8.85 27.90 -11.26
N SER A 219 9.71 27.05 -11.83
CA SER A 219 10.91 27.55 -12.54
C SER A 219 10.60 28.28 -13.86
N ARG A 220 9.38 28.13 -14.40
CA ARG A 220 8.95 28.74 -15.67
C ARG A 220 7.92 29.87 -15.49
N ILE A 221 7.53 30.18 -14.27
CA ILE A 221 6.71 31.38 -14.00
C ILE A 221 7.62 32.61 -14.02
N ARG A 222 7.37 33.56 -14.93
CA ARG A 222 7.87 34.93 -14.75
C ARG A 222 6.89 35.68 -13.87
N ILE A 223 7.43 36.37 -12.87
CA ILE A 223 6.75 37.47 -12.20
C ILE A 223 6.53 38.54 -13.29
N LEU A 224 5.33 38.58 -13.89
CA LEU A 224 4.90 39.81 -14.54
C LEU A 224 4.66 40.79 -13.39
N PRO A 225 5.39 41.92 -13.33
CA PRO A 225 5.01 42.99 -12.43
C PRO A 225 3.56 43.31 -12.81
N PHE A 226 2.66 43.22 -11.84
CA PHE A 226 1.30 43.74 -11.98
C PHE A 226 1.41 45.10 -12.67
N GLU A 227 0.60 45.30 -13.72
CA GLU A 227 0.45 46.56 -14.44
C GLU A 227 0.42 47.72 -13.44
N GLN A 228 1.54 48.45 -13.35
CA GLN A 228 1.55 49.83 -12.89
C GLN A 228 0.88 50.67 -13.98
N LEU A 229 -0.42 50.52 -14.17
CA LEU A 229 -1.22 51.43 -15.00
C LEU A 229 -2.57 51.62 -14.32
N GLY A 230 -2.56 52.57 -13.41
CA GLY A 230 -3.70 53.21 -12.79
C GLY A 230 -3.25 54.53 -12.18
N GLU A 231 -2.59 55.36 -12.99
CA GLU A 231 -2.74 56.82 -12.88
C GLU A 231 -4.12 57.21 -13.43
#